data_AF-A0A9D4XRF8-F1
#
_entry.id   AF-A0A9D4XRF8-F1
#
_cell.length_a   1.000
_cell.length_b   1.000
_cell.length_c   1.000
_cell.angle_alpha   90.00
_cell.angle_beta   90.00
_cell.angle_gamma   90.00
#
_symmetry.space_group_name_H-M   'P 1'
#
loop_
_entity.id
_entity.type
_entity.pdbx_description
1 polymer ?
#
loop_
_entity_poly.entity_id
_entity_poly.type
_entity_poly.pdbx_seq_one_letter_code
_entity_poly.pdbx_strand_id
1 'polypeptide(L)'
;MEDVIIDGNSTGYCADGCSAIADSGTSLLAGPTTVITMINHAIGASGVVSKECKTIVAEYGQTILDLLLSEAQPRKICSQIGLCAFDGTRGVNLGIESVVDENERKSSGGFHTATCSACEMAVVWMQNQLKQNKTQDQILTYINNLCDKMPSPMGESAVDCENISSLPVVSFTIGGRTFDLAPEE
;
A
#
# COMPACT_ATOMS: atom_id res chain seq x y z
N MET A 1 -16.65 -0.77 -4.90
CA MET A 1 -15.86 -1.88 -4.33
C MET A 1 -15.61 -1.53 -2.88
N GLU A 2 -15.90 -2.46 -2.00
CA GLU A 2 -16.01 -2.21 -0.57
C GLU A 2 -14.83 -2.77 0.21
N ASP A 3 -14.17 -3.83 -0.28
CA ASP A 3 -12.93 -4.31 0.30
C ASP A 3 -12.18 -5.23 -0.66
N VAL A 4 -10.88 -5.41 -0.38
CA VAL A 4 -10.03 -6.45 -0.96
C VAL A 4 -9.54 -7.34 0.18
N ILE A 5 -9.72 -8.64 0.04
CA ILE A 5 -9.47 -9.66 1.06
C ILE A 5 -8.41 -10.63 0.52
N ILE A 6 -7.42 -10.97 1.33
CA ILE A 6 -6.37 -11.93 0.99
C ILE A 6 -6.36 -13.01 2.07
N ASP A 7 -6.57 -14.27 1.67
CA ASP A 7 -6.66 -15.40 2.62
C ASP A 7 -7.67 -15.16 3.76
N GLY A 8 -8.85 -14.64 3.41
CA GLY A 8 -9.89 -14.29 4.38
C GLY A 8 -9.63 -13.04 5.23
N ASN A 9 -8.47 -12.39 5.09
CA ASN A 9 -8.11 -11.18 5.84
C ASN A 9 -8.29 -9.92 5.00
N SER A 10 -9.05 -8.95 5.51
CA SER A 10 -9.19 -7.62 4.89
C SER A 10 -7.82 -6.95 4.74
N THR A 11 -7.60 -6.27 3.61
CA THR A 11 -6.44 -5.40 3.39
C THR A 11 -6.59 -4.04 4.10
N GLY A 12 -7.80 -3.68 4.52
CA GLY A 12 -8.12 -2.47 5.28
C GLY A 12 -8.04 -1.16 4.48
N TYR A 13 -7.37 -1.13 3.34
CA TYR A 13 -7.23 0.10 2.53
C TYR A 13 -8.56 0.49 1.88
N CYS A 14 -9.26 -0.47 1.28
CA CYS A 14 -10.51 -0.21 0.56
C CYS A 14 -11.76 -0.31 1.44
N ALA A 15 -11.62 -0.54 2.75
CA ALA A 15 -12.75 -0.74 3.68
C ALA A 15 -13.70 0.46 3.77
N ASP A 16 -13.21 1.69 3.52
CA ASP A 16 -14.03 2.90 3.44
C ASP A 16 -14.65 3.11 2.03
N GLY A 17 -14.46 2.14 1.13
CA GLY A 17 -14.88 2.19 -0.26
C GLY A 17 -13.77 2.63 -1.20
N CYS A 18 -13.61 1.86 -2.28
CA CYS A 18 -12.79 2.16 -3.44
C CYS A 18 -13.67 2.22 -4.69
N SER A 19 -13.32 3.12 -5.61
CA SER A 19 -13.87 3.07 -6.97
C SER A 19 -13.30 1.88 -7.72
N ALA A 20 -14.10 1.28 -8.59
CA ALA A 20 -13.66 0.20 -9.46
C ALA A 20 -14.21 0.43 -10.87
N ILE A 21 -13.44 -0.01 -11.87
CA ILE A 21 -13.78 0.08 -13.29
C ILE A 21 -13.67 -1.33 -13.86
N ALA A 22 -14.71 -1.76 -14.57
CA ALA A 22 -14.66 -2.97 -15.37
C ALA A 22 -14.18 -2.58 -16.77
N ASP A 23 -12.92 -2.86 -17.07
CA ASP A 23 -12.29 -2.54 -18.36
C ASP A 23 -11.92 -3.83 -19.09
N SER A 24 -12.70 -4.18 -20.11
CA SER A 24 -12.43 -5.36 -20.95
C SER A 24 -11.21 -5.20 -21.86
N GLY A 25 -10.58 -4.01 -21.90
CA GLY A 25 -9.36 -3.73 -22.67
C GLY A 25 -8.07 -4.10 -21.96
N THR A 26 -8.13 -4.54 -20.69
CA THR A 26 -6.98 -4.99 -19.91
C THR A 26 -7.25 -6.36 -19.28
N SER A 27 -6.22 -7.20 -19.26
CA SER A 27 -6.26 -8.47 -18.52
C SER A 27 -5.75 -8.32 -17.09
N LEU A 28 -5.11 -7.18 -16.76
CA LEU A 28 -4.46 -6.97 -15.47
C LEU A 28 -5.37 -6.24 -14.49
N LEU A 29 -5.33 -6.67 -13.24
CA LEU A 29 -5.90 -5.94 -12.11
C LEU A 29 -4.97 -4.79 -11.72
N ALA A 30 -5.44 -3.56 -11.91
CA ALA A 30 -4.76 -2.37 -11.43
C ALA A 30 -5.42 -1.88 -10.14
N GLY A 31 -4.60 -1.60 -9.12
CA GLY A 31 -5.09 -1.16 -7.82
C GLY A 31 -4.06 -0.33 -7.05
N PRO A 32 -4.43 0.20 -5.88
CA PRO A 32 -3.53 0.96 -5.02
C PRO A 32 -2.27 0.16 -4.68
N THR A 33 -1.10 0.78 -4.77
CA THR A 33 0.19 0.16 -4.46
C THR A 33 0.18 -0.50 -3.08
N THR A 34 -0.47 0.11 -2.09
CA THR A 34 -0.64 -0.44 -0.73
C THR A 34 -1.23 -1.84 -0.74
N VAL A 35 -2.25 -2.08 -1.60
CA VAL A 35 -2.95 -3.36 -1.71
C VAL A 35 -2.16 -4.34 -2.58
N ILE A 36 -1.66 -3.89 -3.73
CA ILE A 36 -0.88 -4.74 -4.65
C ILE A 36 0.39 -5.27 -3.97
N THR A 37 1.08 -4.47 -3.14
CA THR A 37 2.24 -4.95 -2.37
C THR A 37 1.86 -6.06 -1.38
N MET A 38 0.68 -5.99 -0.74
CA MET A 38 0.19 -7.06 0.14
C MET A 38 -0.13 -8.33 -0.65
N ILE A 39 -0.76 -8.20 -1.82
CA ILE A 39 -1.03 -9.33 -2.72
C ILE A 39 0.31 -9.96 -3.14
N ASN A 40 1.24 -9.17 -3.67
CA ASN A 40 2.57 -9.64 -4.10
C ASN A 40 3.31 -10.38 -2.99
N HIS A 41 3.23 -9.88 -1.75
CA HIS A 41 3.82 -10.57 -0.61
C HIS A 41 3.12 -11.91 -0.32
N ALA A 42 1.79 -11.92 -0.30
CA ALA A 42 1.00 -13.12 0.02
C ALA A 42 1.13 -14.23 -1.03
N ILE A 43 1.24 -13.87 -2.32
CA ILE A 43 1.40 -14.82 -3.41
C ILE A 43 2.88 -15.15 -3.72
N GLY A 44 3.82 -14.60 -2.95
CA GLY A 44 5.25 -14.81 -3.15
C GLY A 44 5.83 -14.16 -4.41
N ALA A 45 5.10 -13.24 -5.05
CA ALA A 45 5.54 -12.60 -6.30
C ALA A 45 6.85 -11.83 -6.15
N SER A 46 7.57 -11.68 -7.26
CA SER A 46 8.73 -10.79 -7.36
C SER A 46 8.29 -9.33 -7.24
N GLY A 47 9.16 -8.52 -6.63
CA GLY A 47 8.97 -7.09 -6.46
C GLY A 47 10.32 -6.37 -6.41
N VAL A 48 10.26 -5.05 -6.29
CA VAL A 48 11.44 -4.19 -6.13
C VAL A 48 11.58 -3.74 -4.69
N VAL A 49 12.83 -3.57 -4.26
CA VAL A 49 13.13 -3.05 -2.92
C VAL A 49 12.98 -1.54 -2.92
N SER A 50 12.09 -1.00 -2.08
CA SER A 50 11.98 0.44 -1.85
C SER A 50 12.86 0.87 -0.68
N LYS A 51 13.87 1.70 -0.94
CA LYS A 51 14.75 2.26 0.09
C LYS A 51 13.98 3.18 1.02
N GLU A 52 13.07 3.98 0.48
CA GLU A 52 12.24 4.92 1.21
C GLU A 52 11.36 4.17 2.21
N CYS A 53 10.71 3.09 1.78
CA CYS A 53 9.93 2.20 2.65
C CYS A 53 10.80 1.64 3.79
N LYS A 54 11.98 1.09 3.46
CA LYS A 54 12.92 0.56 4.45
C LYS A 54 13.34 1.61 5.46
N THR A 55 13.63 2.84 5.01
CA THR A 55 13.97 3.96 5.89
C THR A 55 12.81 4.33 6.81
N ILE A 56 11.58 4.42 6.30
CA ILE A 56 10.40 4.70 7.14
C ILE A 56 10.24 3.64 8.22
N VAL A 57 10.34 2.35 7.88
CA VAL A 57 10.22 1.27 8.86
C VAL A 57 11.33 1.35 9.91
N ALA A 58 12.58 1.58 9.48
CA ALA A 58 13.73 1.61 10.38
C ALA A 58 13.76 2.83 11.31
N GLU A 59 13.45 4.03 10.80
CA GLU A 59 13.58 5.27 11.57
C GLU A 59 12.29 5.67 12.29
N TYR A 60 11.12 5.41 11.68
CA TYR A 60 9.84 5.90 12.17
C TYR A 60 8.89 4.79 12.59
N GLY A 61 9.22 3.52 12.34
CA GLY A 61 8.27 2.42 12.50
C GLY A 61 7.72 2.28 13.92
N GLN A 62 8.58 2.39 14.93
CA GLN A 62 8.14 2.36 16.34
C GLN A 62 7.27 3.56 16.69
N THR A 63 7.68 4.77 16.26
CA THR A 63 6.91 6.01 16.49
C THR A 63 5.52 5.93 15.88
N ILE A 64 5.40 5.39 14.66
CA ILE A 64 4.10 5.20 13.99
C ILE A 64 3.24 4.21 14.79
N LEU A 65 3.81 3.08 15.22
CA LEU A 65 3.09 2.11 16.05
C LEU A 65 2.62 2.70 17.38
N ASP A 66 3.47 3.46 18.07
CA ASP A 66 3.13 4.07 19.35
C ASP A 66 2.01 5.11 19.21
N LEU A 67 2.03 5.91 18.13
CA LEU A 67 0.94 6.83 17.80
C LEU A 67 -0.35 6.09 17.49
N LEU A 68 -0.28 4.99 16.74
CA LEU A 68 -1.45 4.15 16.44
C LEU A 68 -2.06 3.51 17.69
N LEU A 69 -1.23 3.02 18.61
CA LEU A 69 -1.67 2.47 19.90
C LEU A 69 -2.23 3.54 20.82
N SER A 70 -1.80 4.79 20.67
CA SER A 70 -2.35 5.95 21.37
C SER A 70 -3.63 6.51 20.72
N GLU A 71 -4.26 5.73 19.84
CA GLU A 71 -5.50 6.07 19.12
C GLU A 71 -5.38 7.35 18.27
N ALA A 72 -4.18 7.68 17.78
CA ALA A 72 -4.00 8.79 16.84
C ALA A 72 -4.75 8.52 15.52
N GLN A 73 -5.23 9.59 14.89
CA GLN A 73 -5.92 9.48 13.61
C GLN A 73 -4.93 9.06 12.51
N PRO A 74 -5.08 7.88 11.85
CA PRO A 74 -4.16 7.38 10.83
C PRO A 74 -3.70 8.42 9.82
N ARG A 75 -4.66 9.14 9.25
CA ARG A 75 -4.44 10.13 8.18
C ARG A 75 -3.56 11.30 8.61
N LYS A 76 -3.41 11.53 9.92
CA LYS A 76 -2.63 12.66 10.46
C LYS A 76 -1.24 12.25 10.92
N ILE A 77 -0.96 10.96 11.12
CA ILE A 77 0.30 10.49 11.72
C ILE A 77 1.50 10.98 10.91
N CYS A 78 1.50 10.78 9.60
CA CYS A 78 2.62 11.17 8.74
C CYS A 78 2.87 12.69 8.72
N SER A 79 1.82 13.50 8.90
CA SER A 79 1.97 14.96 9.07
C SER A 79 2.47 15.35 10.46
N GLN A 80 2.04 14.64 11.51
CA GLN A 80 2.47 14.89 12.89
C GLN A 80 3.96 14.61 13.09
N ILE A 81 4.49 13.60 12.41
CA ILE A 81 5.92 13.28 12.45
C ILE A 81 6.74 14.03 11.38
N GLY A 82 6.12 14.97 10.67
CA GLY A 82 6.79 15.87 9.73
C GLY A 82 7.20 15.25 8.38
N LEU A 83 6.74 14.04 8.06
CA LEU A 83 7.01 13.39 6.77
C LEU A 83 6.10 13.90 5.65
N CYS A 84 4.88 14.34 5.99
CA CYS A 84 3.93 14.94 5.06
C CYS A 84 3.67 16.40 5.41
N ALA A 85 3.62 17.27 4.39
CA ALA A 85 3.33 18.70 4.58
C ALA A 85 1.85 19.00 4.91
N PHE A 86 0.94 18.10 4.53
CA PHE A 86 -0.50 18.27 4.68
C PHE A 86 -1.12 17.04 5.37
N ASP A 87 -2.26 17.25 6.02
CA ASP A 87 -2.98 16.26 6.84
C ASP A 87 -4.05 15.47 6.06
N GLY A 88 -3.96 15.46 4.73
CA GLY A 88 -4.90 14.76 3.84
C GLY A 88 -6.30 15.38 3.72
N THR A 89 -6.56 16.56 4.31
CA THR A 89 -7.88 17.23 4.22
C THR A 89 -8.04 18.14 3.00
N ARG A 90 -6.95 18.41 2.28
CA ARG A 90 -6.95 19.18 1.03
C ARG A 90 -6.61 18.23 -0.11
N GLY A 91 -7.54 18.09 -1.06
CA GLY A 91 -7.35 17.27 -2.25
C GLY A 91 -6.03 17.59 -2.91
N VAL A 92 -5.17 16.58 -3.03
CA VAL A 92 -3.93 16.68 -3.81
C VAL A 92 -4.32 17.02 -5.24
N ASN A 93 -4.08 18.25 -5.65
CA ASN A 93 -3.80 18.52 -7.05
C ASN A 93 -2.47 17.82 -7.32
N LEU A 94 -2.53 16.53 -7.69
CA LEU A 94 -1.41 15.91 -8.40
C LEU A 94 -1.12 16.88 -9.53
N GLY A 95 0.04 17.52 -9.50
CA GLY A 95 0.50 18.37 -10.57
C GLY A 95 0.52 17.52 -11.83
N ILE A 96 -0.56 17.59 -12.62
CA ILE A 96 -0.47 17.37 -14.06
C ILE A 96 0.46 18.48 -14.50
N GLU A 97 1.74 18.15 -14.66
CA GLU A 97 2.73 19.03 -15.24
C GLU A 97 2.18 19.48 -16.59
N SER A 98 1.74 20.73 -16.70
CA SER A 98 1.35 21.26 -18.01
C SER A 98 2.64 21.36 -18.82
N VAL A 99 2.66 20.75 -20.01
CA VAL A 99 3.82 20.64 -20.92
C VAL A 99 4.31 21.99 -21.51
N VAL A 100 4.12 23.11 -20.81
CA VAL A 100 4.33 24.45 -21.38
C VAL A 100 5.22 25.40 -20.57
N ASP A 101 5.85 25.00 -19.46
CA ASP A 101 6.78 25.91 -18.74
C ASP A 101 8.11 25.25 -18.36
N GLU A 102 9.11 25.43 -19.22
CA GLU A 102 10.54 25.19 -18.96
C GLU A 102 11.16 26.27 -18.06
N ASN A 103 10.67 26.46 -16.83
CA ASN A 103 11.33 27.37 -15.89
C ASN A 103 11.53 26.76 -14.51
N GLU A 104 12.74 26.21 -14.35
CA GLU A 104 13.56 26.08 -13.14
C GLU A 104 12.89 26.47 -11.81
N ARG A 105 12.09 25.55 -11.26
CA ARG A 105 11.92 25.41 -9.81
C ARG A 105 12.36 24.03 -9.36
N LYS A 106 13.68 23.84 -9.29
CA LYS A 106 14.29 22.85 -8.39
C LYS A 106 13.81 23.15 -6.98
N SER A 107 12.84 22.40 -6.49
CA SER A 107 12.44 22.46 -5.09
C SER A 107 12.15 21.03 -4.69
N SER A 108 12.94 20.54 -3.72
CA SER A 108 12.68 19.57 -2.63
C SER A 108 11.37 18.75 -2.54
N GLY A 109 10.33 19.01 -3.31
CA GLY A 109 9.02 18.34 -3.28
C GLY A 109 9.05 16.86 -3.67
N GLY A 110 9.88 16.45 -4.63
CA GLY A 110 9.89 15.04 -5.08
C GLY A 110 10.33 14.03 -4.02
N PHE A 111 11.28 14.42 -3.15
CA PHE A 111 11.77 13.56 -2.06
C PHE A 111 10.75 13.48 -0.92
N HIS A 112 10.15 14.61 -0.54
CA HIS A 112 9.08 14.64 0.47
C HIS A 112 7.82 13.91 0.03
N THR A 113 7.48 13.88 -1.26
CA THR A 113 6.32 13.12 -1.74
C THR A 113 6.53 11.62 -1.68
N ALA A 114 7.74 11.13 -1.98
CA ALA A 114 8.05 9.70 -1.92
C ALA A 114 8.07 9.18 -0.48
N THR A 115 8.71 9.92 0.45
CA THR A 115 8.74 9.55 1.87
C THR A 115 7.37 9.69 2.55
N CYS A 116 6.60 10.72 2.20
CA CYS A 116 5.21 10.87 2.65
C CYS A 116 4.36 9.68 2.20
N SER A 117 4.40 9.31 0.91
CA SER A 117 3.65 8.16 0.38
C SER A 117 4.06 6.86 1.06
N ALA A 118 5.36 6.64 1.28
CA ALA A 118 5.86 5.47 2.01
C ALA A 118 5.35 5.42 3.46
N CYS A 119 5.29 6.57 4.14
CA CYS A 119 4.69 6.67 5.47
C CYS A 119 3.21 6.33 5.47
N GLU A 120 2.42 6.89 4.54
CA GLU A 120 0.98 6.63 4.48
C GLU A 120 0.69 5.15 4.22
N MET A 121 1.46 4.51 3.34
CA MET A 121 1.38 3.05 3.13
C MET A 121 1.72 2.28 4.42
N ALA A 122 2.82 2.65 5.10
CA ALA A 122 3.22 2.03 6.35
C ALA A 122 2.15 2.15 7.44
N VAL A 123 1.52 3.31 7.59
CA VAL A 123 0.42 3.51 8.55
C VAL A 123 -0.73 2.54 8.26
N VAL A 124 -1.15 2.40 7.00
CA VAL A 124 -2.23 1.47 6.63
C VAL A 124 -1.84 0.03 6.95
N TRP A 125 -0.63 -0.40 6.57
CA TRP A 125 -0.16 -1.76 6.85
C TRP A 125 -0.07 -2.04 8.35
N MET A 126 0.46 -1.10 9.15
CA MET A 126 0.54 -1.23 10.61
C MET A 126 -0.85 -1.36 11.23
N GLN A 127 -1.78 -0.50 10.83
CA GLN A 127 -3.15 -0.56 11.31
C GLN A 127 -3.83 -1.87 10.97
N ASN A 128 -3.60 -2.37 9.76
CA ASN A 128 -4.14 -3.65 9.34
C ASN A 128 -3.61 -4.79 10.23
N GLN A 129 -2.30 -4.83 10.50
CA GLN A 129 -1.71 -5.87 11.34
C GLN A 129 -2.08 -5.73 12.83
N LEU A 130 -2.29 -4.51 13.33
CA LEU A 130 -2.83 -4.28 14.68
C LEU A 130 -4.24 -4.86 14.82
N LYS A 131 -5.11 -4.71 13.81
CA LYS A 131 -6.45 -5.33 13.80
C LYS A 131 -6.39 -6.86 13.82
N GLN A 132 -5.28 -7.45 13.38
CA GLN A 132 -5.00 -8.88 13.43
C GLN A 132 -4.29 -9.33 14.72
N ASN A 133 -4.22 -8.47 15.74
CA ASN A 133 -3.62 -8.75 17.05
C ASN A 133 -2.15 -9.20 16.98
N LYS A 134 -1.36 -8.71 16.02
CA LYS A 134 0.08 -8.99 15.90
C LYS A 134 0.90 -8.16 16.90
N THR A 135 2.06 -8.65 17.33
CA THR A 135 2.97 -7.89 18.19
C THR A 135 3.74 -6.82 17.41
N GLN A 136 4.24 -5.78 18.08
CA GLN A 136 4.99 -4.69 17.41
C GLN A 136 6.16 -5.22 16.57
N ASP A 137 6.97 -6.15 17.11
CA ASP A 137 8.10 -6.75 16.38
C ASP A 137 7.67 -7.53 15.13
N GLN A 138 6.56 -8.28 15.23
CA GLN A 138 5.99 -9.00 14.10
C GLN A 138 5.51 -8.01 13.02
N ILE A 139 4.89 -6.91 13.43
CA ILE A 139 4.39 -5.87 12.50
C ILE A 139 5.56 -5.22 11.76
N LEU A 140 6.59 -4.77 12.47
CA LEU A 140 7.76 -4.14 11.85
C LEU A 140 8.48 -5.10 10.89
N THR A 141 8.62 -6.37 11.28
CA THR A 141 9.20 -7.41 10.41
C THR A 141 8.36 -7.62 9.16
N TYR A 142 7.04 -7.75 9.32
CA TYR A 142 6.13 -7.95 8.20
C TYR A 142 6.19 -6.79 7.20
N ILE A 143 6.14 -5.55 7.69
CA ILE A 143 6.19 -4.37 6.83
C ILE A 143 7.55 -4.21 6.17
N ASN A 144 8.63 -4.52 6.89
CA ASN A 144 9.95 -4.57 6.29
C ASN A 144 9.96 -5.55 5.09
N ASN A 145 9.32 -6.70 5.19
CA ASN A 145 9.21 -7.64 4.07
C ASN A 145 8.32 -7.12 2.94
N LEU A 146 7.27 -6.34 3.25
CA LEU A 146 6.47 -5.66 2.22
C LEU A 146 7.32 -4.66 1.41
N CYS A 147 8.27 -3.98 2.05
CA CYS A 147 9.18 -3.07 1.35
C CYS A 147 10.06 -3.76 0.29
N ASP A 148 10.21 -5.10 0.34
CA ASP A 148 10.93 -5.91 -0.66
C ASP A 148 10.01 -6.39 -1.81
N LYS A 149 8.70 -6.17 -1.69
CA LYS A 149 7.65 -6.71 -2.58
C LYS A 149 6.89 -5.61 -3.32
N MET A 150 7.43 -4.38 -3.36
CA MET A 150 6.80 -3.28 -4.07
C MET A 150 6.67 -3.61 -5.56
N PRO A 151 5.54 -3.28 -6.21
CA PRO A 151 5.37 -3.53 -7.63
C PRO A 151 6.39 -2.73 -8.45
N SER A 152 6.98 -3.37 -9.45
CA SER A 152 7.91 -2.72 -10.37
C SER A 152 7.13 -1.87 -11.38
N PRO A 153 7.47 -0.60 -11.60
CA PRO A 153 6.80 0.23 -12.61
C PRO A 153 7.14 -0.20 -14.06
N MET A 154 8.19 -0.99 -14.26
CA MET A 154 8.71 -1.38 -15.58
C MET A 154 8.79 -2.90 -15.77
N GLY A 155 8.34 -3.69 -14.81
CA GLY A 155 8.45 -5.15 -14.86
C GLY A 155 7.20 -5.83 -14.32
N GLU A 156 7.00 -7.07 -14.74
CA GLU A 156 5.91 -7.91 -14.25
C GLU A 156 6.28 -8.52 -12.90
N SER A 157 5.29 -8.65 -12.02
CA SER A 157 5.39 -9.44 -10.81
C SER A 157 5.27 -10.91 -11.18
N ALA A 158 6.33 -11.69 -10.93
CA ALA A 158 6.42 -13.10 -11.29
C ALA A 158 6.27 -13.98 -10.05
N VAL A 159 5.51 -15.06 -10.15
CA VAL A 159 5.35 -16.09 -9.10
C VAL A 159 5.98 -17.40 -9.55
N ASP A 160 6.27 -18.28 -8.59
CA ASP A 160 6.71 -19.64 -8.89
C ASP A 160 5.52 -20.52 -9.26
N CYS A 161 5.51 -21.03 -10.49
CA CYS A 161 4.43 -21.86 -11.03
C CYS A 161 4.18 -23.14 -10.21
N GLU A 162 5.21 -23.66 -9.52
CA GLU A 162 5.06 -24.86 -8.69
C GLU A 162 4.19 -24.59 -7.45
N ASN A 163 4.12 -23.34 -7.00
CA ASN A 163 3.42 -22.94 -5.79
C ASN A 163 1.99 -22.44 -6.04
N ILE A 164 1.50 -22.40 -7.29
CA ILE A 164 0.16 -21.88 -7.64
C ILE A 164 -0.94 -22.49 -6.76
N SER A 165 -0.95 -23.82 -6.63
CA SER A 165 -1.96 -24.55 -5.84
C SER A 165 -1.96 -24.23 -4.33
N SER A 166 -0.92 -23.57 -3.83
CA SER A 166 -0.78 -23.14 -2.44
C SER A 166 -0.98 -21.64 -2.24
N LEU A 167 -1.16 -20.87 -3.32
CA LEU A 167 -1.36 -19.45 -3.22
C LEU A 167 -2.73 -19.16 -2.57
N PRO A 168 -2.83 -18.09 -1.80
CA PRO A 168 -4.11 -17.73 -1.19
C PRO A 168 -5.09 -17.22 -2.24
N VAL A 169 -6.38 -17.42 -1.96
CA VAL A 169 -7.46 -16.78 -2.71
C VAL A 169 -7.48 -15.27 -2.41
N VAL A 170 -7.64 -14.46 -3.45
CA VAL A 170 -7.88 -13.02 -3.34
C VAL A 170 -9.34 -12.76 -3.66
N SER A 171 -10.04 -12.06 -2.77
CA SER A 171 -11.46 -11.78 -2.92
C SER A 171 -11.76 -10.29 -2.95
N PHE A 172 -12.78 -9.91 -3.71
CA PHE A 172 -13.26 -8.53 -3.84
C PHE A 172 -14.70 -8.43 -3.38
N THR A 173 -15.00 -7.45 -2.54
CA THR A 173 -16.40 -7.14 -2.19
C THR A 173 -16.92 -6.06 -3.12
N ILE A 174 -17.97 -6.35 -3.89
CA ILE A 174 -18.62 -5.42 -4.83
C ILE A 174 -20.13 -5.53 -4.67
N GLY A 175 -20.78 -4.43 -4.30
CA GLY A 175 -22.23 -4.38 -4.12
C GLY A 175 -22.72 -5.32 -3.02
N GLY A 176 -21.95 -5.44 -1.93
CA GLY A 176 -22.22 -6.36 -0.82
C GLY A 176 -22.05 -7.86 -1.14
N ARG A 177 -21.49 -8.21 -2.31
CA ARG A 177 -21.17 -9.60 -2.68
C ARG A 177 -19.67 -9.80 -2.77
N THR A 178 -19.19 -10.95 -2.32
CA THR A 178 -17.78 -11.34 -2.41
C THR A 178 -17.57 -12.15 -3.69
N PHE A 179 -16.54 -11.79 -4.44
CA PHE A 179 -16.08 -12.47 -5.65
C PHE A 179 -14.67 -12.97 -5.39
N ASP A 180 -14.49 -14.28 -5.42
CA ASP A 180 -13.20 -14.93 -5.22
C ASP A 180 -12.46 -15.03 -6.56
N LEU A 181 -11.15 -14.80 -6.53
CA LEU A 181 -10.22 -15.16 -7.59
C LEU A 181 -9.29 -16.24 -7.05
N ALA A 182 -9.45 -17.44 -7.58
CA ALA A 182 -8.55 -18.54 -7.29
C ALA A 182 -7.18 -18.32 -7.94
N PRO A 183 -6.11 -18.94 -7.43
CA PRO A 183 -4.76 -18.81 -8.00
C PRO A 183 -4.63 -19.17 -9.50
N GLU A 184 -5.53 -20.01 -10.02
CA GLU A 184 -5.52 -20.48 -11.40
C GLU A 184 -6.28 -19.58 -12.39
N GLU A 185 -6.95 -18.52 -11.92
CA GLU A 185 -7.78 -17.58 -12.70
C GLU A 185 -7.04 -16.29 -13.04
#